data_AF-A0A7C7XSI2-F1
#
_entry.id   AF-A0A7C7XSI2-F1
#
_cell.length_a   1.000
_cell.length_b   1.000
_cell.length_c   1.000
_cell.angle_alpha   90.00
_cell.angle_beta   90.00
_cell.angle_gamma   90.00
#
_symmetry.space_group_name_H-M   'P 1'
#
loop_
_entity.id
_entity.type
_entity.pdbx_description
1 polymer ?
#
loop_
_entity_poly.entity_id
_entity_poly.type
_entity_poly.pdbx_seq_one_letter_code
_entity_poly.pdbx_strand_id
1 'polypeptide(L)'
;ARLAWHRIPQEVRNVVIKKGGPEDGTTSPMRPLPGGARMYPETDIPSFSLTGEEWQEIVDNLPMSDDDRKTRMQQFDISQDQASQILARQLDDAYIDHISDLPHKGLATLILENDTANPQLLANVLRAKESGHLSRESMNEIVTALLGSNPTPEEIAAYAENNGYKPADVADLASIVESIIAERIDFVKERGMGAMGPLMGVVMQAAAGADGKQVSALLREAIQKAIE
;
A
#
# COMPACT_ATOMS: atom_id res chain seq x y z
N ALA A 1 51.68 -23.77 -9.81
CA ALA A 1 51.84 -24.76 -10.90
C ALA A 1 51.29 -26.14 -10.54
N ARG A 2 51.86 -26.85 -9.55
CA ARG A 2 51.48 -28.25 -9.23
C ARG A 2 50.05 -28.45 -8.68
N LEU A 3 49.53 -27.51 -7.87
CA LEU A 3 48.14 -27.53 -7.37
C LEU A 3 47.12 -27.29 -8.50
N ALA A 4 47.38 -26.30 -9.36
CA ALA A 4 46.53 -25.97 -10.51
C ALA A 4 46.52 -27.05 -11.60
N TRP A 5 47.55 -27.89 -11.69
CA TRP A 5 47.68 -28.94 -12.71
C TRP A 5 46.81 -30.17 -12.45
N HIS A 6 46.38 -30.41 -11.20
CA HIS A 6 45.71 -31.65 -10.84
C HIS A 6 44.27 -31.50 -10.31
N ARG A 7 43.90 -30.44 -9.56
CA ARG A 7 42.54 -30.27 -9.00
C ARG A 7 42.21 -28.81 -8.65
N ILE A 8 40.91 -28.51 -8.50
CA ILE A 8 40.42 -27.27 -7.88
C ILE A 8 40.65 -27.35 -6.36
N PRO A 9 41.33 -26.37 -5.74
CA PRO A 9 41.56 -26.36 -4.29
C PRO A 9 40.25 -26.11 -3.53
N GLN A 10 40.04 -26.84 -2.43
CA GLN A 10 38.93 -26.58 -1.52
C GLN A 10 39.36 -25.57 -0.45
N GLU A 11 38.61 -24.48 -0.36
CA GLU A 11 38.96 -23.32 0.45
C GLU A 11 37.73 -22.56 0.90
N VAL A 12 37.87 -21.86 2.01
CA VAL A 12 36.91 -20.86 2.46
C VAL A 12 37.29 -19.56 1.77
N ARG A 13 36.32 -18.92 1.11
CA ARG A 13 36.52 -17.69 0.38
C ARG A 13 35.68 -16.58 1.00
N ASN A 14 36.21 -15.35 0.98
CA ASN A 14 35.47 -14.18 1.41
C ASN A 14 35.04 -13.37 0.18
N VAL A 15 33.87 -12.74 0.24
CA VAL A 15 33.45 -11.79 -0.82
C VAL A 15 34.35 -10.57 -0.74
N VAL A 16 34.88 -10.12 -1.89
CA VAL A 16 35.70 -8.92 -1.93
C VAL A 16 34.79 -7.69 -1.81
N ILE A 17 34.95 -6.93 -0.72
CA ILE A 17 34.15 -5.75 -0.41
C ILE A 17 34.99 -4.49 -0.63
N LYS A 18 34.43 -3.51 -1.34
CA LYS A 18 35.03 -2.18 -1.52
C LYS A 18 33.95 -1.11 -1.36
N LYS A 19 34.21 -0.08 -0.55
CA LYS A 19 33.25 0.99 -0.24
C LYS A 19 31.89 0.49 0.28
N GLY A 20 31.87 -0.58 1.08
CA GLY A 20 30.67 -1.07 1.77
C GLY A 20 29.79 -2.05 0.96
N GLY A 21 30.19 -2.43 -0.25
CA GLY A 21 29.50 -3.47 -1.03
C GLY A 21 30.47 -4.41 -1.76
N PRO A 22 29.97 -5.54 -2.29
CA PRO A 22 30.75 -6.42 -3.16
C PRO A 22 31.33 -5.63 -4.34
N GLU A 23 32.62 -5.73 -4.61
CA GLU A 23 33.26 -4.93 -5.66
C GLU A 23 32.75 -5.29 -7.06
N ASP A 24 32.82 -6.58 -7.40
CA ASP A 24 32.51 -7.13 -8.73
C ASP A 24 31.95 -8.57 -8.66
N GLY A 25 31.52 -9.01 -7.47
CA GLY A 25 31.10 -10.39 -7.22
C GLY A 25 32.26 -11.39 -7.15
N THR A 26 33.51 -10.93 -7.21
CA THR A 26 34.66 -11.80 -6.95
C THR A 26 34.78 -12.13 -5.47
N THR A 27 35.45 -13.25 -5.24
CA THR A 27 35.80 -13.73 -3.91
C THR A 27 37.31 -13.85 -3.81
N SER A 28 37.86 -13.74 -2.62
CA SER A 28 39.28 -13.97 -2.34
C SER A 28 39.45 -15.18 -1.44
N PRO A 29 40.49 -16.01 -1.65
CA PRO A 29 40.77 -17.13 -0.78
C PRO A 29 41.15 -16.62 0.61
N MET A 30 40.50 -17.14 1.65
CA MET A 30 40.77 -16.77 3.05
C MET A 30 41.69 -17.81 3.71
N ARG A 31 41.32 -19.09 3.60
CA ARG A 31 42.07 -20.20 4.17
C ARG A 31 41.67 -21.52 3.48
N PRO A 32 42.52 -22.56 3.54
CA PRO A 32 42.12 -23.91 3.12
C PRO A 32 40.85 -24.36 3.84
N LEU A 33 40.07 -25.24 3.19
CA LEU A 33 38.86 -25.78 3.81
C LEU A 33 39.27 -26.52 5.11
N PRO A 34 38.61 -26.24 6.25
CA PRO A 34 38.88 -26.98 7.48
C PRO A 34 38.68 -28.48 7.24
N GLY A 35 39.53 -29.30 7.89
CA GLY A 35 39.25 -30.73 7.98
C GLY A 35 37.95 -31.00 8.74
N GLY A 36 37.48 -32.25 8.72
CA GLY A 36 36.26 -32.65 9.43
C GLY A 36 36.32 -32.30 10.92
N ALA A 37 35.25 -31.69 11.42
CA ALA A 37 35.09 -31.46 12.86
C ALA A 37 35.01 -32.80 13.60
N ARG A 38 35.70 -32.90 14.73
CA ARG A 38 35.55 -34.05 15.64
C ARG A 38 34.27 -33.85 16.44
N MET A 39 33.22 -34.58 16.08
CA MET A 39 31.93 -34.54 16.77
C MET A 39 31.84 -35.71 17.74
N TYR A 40 31.44 -35.44 18.98
CA TYR A 40 31.06 -36.43 19.99
C TYR A 40 29.70 -36.03 20.56
N PRO A 41 28.89 -36.97 21.08
CA PRO A 41 27.67 -36.62 21.80
C PRO A 41 27.99 -35.69 22.98
N GLU A 42 27.22 -34.62 23.12
CA GLU A 42 27.32 -33.70 24.26
C GLU A 42 26.81 -34.41 25.51
N THR A 43 27.70 -34.73 26.45
CA THR A 43 27.38 -35.55 27.63
C THR A 43 26.71 -34.75 28.74
N ASP A 44 26.88 -33.43 28.73
CA ASP A 44 26.30 -32.54 29.74
C ASP A 44 24.80 -32.26 29.48
N ILE A 45 24.30 -32.60 28.29
CA ILE A 45 22.91 -32.41 27.89
C ILE A 45 22.21 -33.77 27.78
N PRO A 46 21.13 -34.02 28.55
CA PRO A 46 20.38 -35.27 28.42
C PRO A 46 19.71 -35.35 27.05
N SER A 47 19.49 -36.57 26.57
CA SER A 47 18.76 -36.80 25.33
C SER A 47 17.31 -36.32 25.45
N PHE A 48 16.88 -35.48 24.53
CA PHE A 48 15.48 -35.07 24.39
C PHE A 48 14.73 -36.06 23.51
N SER A 49 13.57 -36.56 23.97
CA SER A 49 12.67 -37.42 23.20
C SER A 49 11.39 -36.65 22.92
N LEU A 50 11.08 -36.43 21.65
CA LEU A 50 9.84 -35.79 21.24
C LEU A 50 8.72 -36.84 21.17
N THR A 51 7.66 -36.65 21.97
CA THR A 51 6.53 -37.57 21.98
C THR A 51 5.66 -37.40 20.74
N GLY A 52 4.87 -38.42 20.41
CA GLY A 52 3.90 -38.32 19.31
C GLY A 52 2.80 -37.29 19.57
N GLU A 53 2.42 -37.10 20.84
CA GLU A 53 1.43 -36.09 21.26
C GLU A 53 1.96 -34.67 21.05
N GLU A 54 3.18 -34.37 21.55
CA GLU A 54 3.83 -33.07 21.35
C GLU A 54 4.07 -32.77 19.86
N TRP A 55 4.47 -33.78 19.08
CA TRP A 55 4.62 -33.63 17.63
C TRP A 55 3.30 -33.24 16.96
N GLN A 56 2.22 -33.93 17.31
CA GLN A 56 0.91 -33.66 16.72
C GLN A 56 0.39 -32.27 17.12
N GLU A 57 0.56 -31.87 18.38
CA GLU A 57 0.19 -30.53 18.85
C GLU A 57 0.93 -29.44 18.06
N ILE A 58 2.22 -29.61 17.77
CA ILE A 58 2.98 -28.65 16.94
C ILE A 58 2.42 -28.59 15.53
N VAL A 59 2.19 -29.75 14.90
CA VAL A 59 1.68 -29.84 13.52
C VAL A 59 0.30 -29.18 13.39
N ASP A 60 -0.58 -29.41 14.36
CA ASP A 60 -1.95 -28.88 14.36
C ASP A 60 -2.00 -27.36 14.59
N ASN A 61 -0.94 -26.78 15.18
CA ASN A 61 -0.84 -25.35 15.48
C ASN A 61 0.20 -24.63 14.61
N LEU A 62 0.63 -25.22 13.49
CA LEU A 62 1.55 -24.54 12.57
C LEU A 62 0.88 -23.28 12.00
N PRO A 63 1.60 -22.13 11.98
CA PRO A 63 1.11 -20.96 11.28
C PRO A 63 1.01 -21.25 9.78
N MET A 64 0.12 -20.51 9.11
CA MET A 64 -0.05 -20.60 7.65
C MET A 64 1.29 -20.41 6.92
N SER A 65 1.53 -21.23 5.90
CA SER A 65 2.69 -21.07 5.02
C SER A 65 2.53 -19.84 4.12
N ASP A 66 3.64 -19.37 3.53
CA ASP A 66 3.62 -18.27 2.55
C ASP A 66 2.69 -18.57 1.38
N ASP A 67 2.61 -19.83 0.93
CA ASP A 67 1.75 -20.22 -0.18
C ASP A 67 0.28 -20.27 0.20
N ASP A 68 -0.04 -20.68 1.44
CA ASP A 68 -1.40 -20.59 1.97
C ASP A 68 -1.83 -19.12 2.13
N ARG A 69 -0.94 -18.25 2.64
CA ARG A 69 -1.21 -16.81 2.76
C ARG A 69 -1.43 -16.15 1.39
N LYS A 70 -0.62 -16.51 0.38
CA LYS A 70 -0.85 -16.08 -1.02
C LYS A 70 -2.21 -16.52 -1.54
N THR A 71 -2.56 -17.79 -1.33
CA THR A 71 -3.85 -18.35 -1.78
C THR A 71 -5.03 -17.66 -1.10
N ARG A 72 -4.91 -17.41 0.21
CA ARG A 72 -5.90 -16.63 0.98
C ARG A 72 -6.05 -15.22 0.39
N MET A 73 -4.95 -14.58 0.00
CA MET A 73 -5.00 -13.23 -0.57
C MET A 73 -5.64 -13.13 -1.96
N GLN A 74 -5.64 -14.21 -2.75
CA GLN A 74 -6.28 -14.26 -4.06
C GLN A 74 -7.81 -14.14 -4.01
N GLN A 75 -8.42 -14.33 -2.84
CA GLN A 75 -9.86 -14.19 -2.64
C GLN A 75 -10.34 -12.72 -2.72
N PHE A 76 -9.40 -11.76 -2.66
CA PHE A 76 -9.70 -10.33 -2.67
C PHE A 76 -9.37 -9.71 -4.03
N ASP A 77 -10.25 -8.85 -4.55
CA ASP A 77 -9.99 -8.00 -5.72
C ASP A 77 -8.92 -6.91 -5.46
N ILE A 78 -7.66 -7.32 -5.29
CA ILE A 78 -6.47 -6.45 -5.22
C ILE A 78 -5.49 -6.82 -6.35
N SER A 79 -4.58 -5.92 -6.68
CA SER A 79 -3.56 -6.21 -7.70
C SER A 79 -2.53 -7.22 -7.17
N GLN A 80 -1.88 -7.96 -8.08
CA GLN A 80 -0.78 -8.86 -7.70
C GLN A 80 0.36 -8.14 -6.98
N ASP A 81 0.64 -6.90 -7.39
CA ASP A 81 1.64 -6.06 -6.74
C ASP A 81 1.25 -5.73 -5.30
N GLN A 82 0.00 -5.29 -5.06
CA GLN A 82 -0.45 -4.99 -3.70
C GLN A 82 -0.49 -6.23 -2.81
N ALA A 83 -0.96 -7.37 -3.32
CA ALA A 83 -0.92 -8.62 -2.58
C ALA A 83 0.53 -8.99 -2.18
N SER A 84 1.47 -8.86 -3.12
CA SER A 84 2.88 -9.16 -2.87
C SER A 84 3.49 -8.22 -1.84
N GLN A 85 3.17 -6.92 -1.89
CA GLN A 85 3.66 -5.94 -0.92
C GLN A 85 3.07 -6.16 0.48
N ILE A 86 1.77 -6.45 0.58
CA ILE A 86 1.09 -6.74 1.86
C ILE A 86 1.73 -7.97 2.51
N LEU A 87 1.92 -9.05 1.73
CA LEU A 87 2.56 -10.27 2.23
C LEU A 87 4.03 -10.04 2.63
N ALA A 88 4.79 -9.32 1.82
CA ALA A 88 6.21 -9.03 2.11
C ALA A 88 6.39 -8.24 3.42
N ARG A 89 5.40 -7.42 3.78
CA ARG A 89 5.38 -6.63 5.02
C ARG A 89 4.62 -7.31 6.17
N GLN A 90 4.10 -8.53 5.96
CA GLN A 90 3.31 -9.28 6.95
C GLN A 90 2.06 -8.52 7.43
N LEU A 91 1.41 -7.80 6.51
CA LEU A 91 0.22 -6.98 6.79
C LEU A 91 -1.09 -7.69 6.40
N ASP A 92 -1.03 -8.95 5.99
CA ASP A 92 -2.18 -9.67 5.43
C ASP A 92 -3.25 -9.99 6.48
N ASP A 93 -2.87 -10.34 7.70
CA ASP A 93 -3.84 -10.52 8.80
C ASP A 93 -4.56 -9.20 9.11
N ALA A 94 -3.80 -8.10 9.23
CA ALA A 94 -4.35 -6.76 9.44
C ALA A 94 -5.32 -6.33 8.32
N TYR A 95 -4.98 -6.60 7.06
CA TYR A 95 -5.86 -6.30 5.93
C TYR A 95 -7.14 -7.15 5.97
N ILE A 96 -7.03 -8.46 6.17
CA ILE A 96 -8.16 -9.40 6.13
C ILE A 96 -9.14 -9.15 7.28
N ASP A 97 -8.62 -8.86 8.47
CA ASP A 97 -9.46 -8.62 9.65
C ASP A 97 -10.30 -7.34 9.53
N HIS A 98 -9.86 -6.39 8.68
CA HIS A 98 -10.46 -5.06 8.59
C HIS A 98 -11.14 -4.75 7.25
N ILE A 99 -11.03 -5.62 6.24
CA ILE A 99 -11.59 -5.34 4.91
C ILE A 99 -13.11 -5.33 4.87
N SER A 100 -13.78 -6.27 5.54
CA SER A 100 -15.25 -6.36 5.63
C SER A 100 -15.96 -6.02 4.31
N ASP A 101 -16.67 -4.88 4.27
CA ASP A 101 -17.48 -4.34 3.19
C ASP A 101 -16.78 -3.20 2.43
N LEU A 102 -15.53 -2.88 2.79
CA LEU A 102 -14.77 -1.78 2.23
C LEU A 102 -14.21 -2.13 0.84
N PRO A 103 -13.91 -1.13 0.01
CA PRO A 103 -13.24 -1.35 -1.27
C PRO A 103 -11.87 -1.99 -1.09
N HIS A 104 -11.69 -3.21 -1.60
CA HIS A 104 -10.47 -4.02 -1.48
C HIS A 104 -9.19 -3.25 -1.85
N LYS A 105 -9.15 -2.68 -3.06
CA LYS A 105 -8.01 -1.87 -3.52
C LYS A 105 -7.78 -0.60 -2.69
N GLY A 106 -8.87 -0.01 -2.17
CA GLY A 106 -8.82 1.20 -1.36
C GLY A 106 -8.11 0.94 -0.04
N LEU A 107 -8.54 -0.09 0.70
CA LEU A 107 -7.92 -0.43 1.98
C LEU A 107 -6.48 -0.91 1.81
N ALA A 108 -6.23 -1.74 0.79
CA ALA A 108 -4.88 -2.24 0.50
C ALA A 108 -3.90 -1.09 0.26
N THR A 109 -4.30 -0.09 -0.53
CA THR A 109 -3.48 1.11 -0.75
C THR A 109 -3.25 1.89 0.54
N LEU A 110 -4.31 2.13 1.32
CA LEU A 110 -4.22 2.91 2.54
C LEU A 110 -3.32 2.25 3.60
N ILE A 111 -3.40 0.92 3.74
CA ILE A 111 -2.52 0.13 4.61
C ILE A 111 -1.07 0.18 4.12
N LEU A 112 -0.83 0.04 2.82
CA LEU A 112 0.54 0.08 2.27
C LEU A 112 1.21 1.46 2.39
N GLU A 113 0.42 2.53 2.39
CA GLU A 113 0.89 3.90 2.59
C GLU A 113 1.10 4.23 4.07
N ASN A 114 0.38 3.57 4.99
CA ASN A 114 0.36 3.89 6.42
C ASN A 114 0.57 2.63 7.28
N ASP A 115 1.61 1.84 6.99
CA ASP A 115 1.86 0.54 7.62
C ASP A 115 2.19 0.57 9.13
N THR A 116 2.40 1.76 9.70
CA THR A 116 2.60 1.97 11.13
C THR A 116 1.33 2.41 11.88
N ALA A 117 0.28 2.78 11.16
CA ALA A 117 -0.98 3.20 11.74
C ALA A 117 -1.82 2.01 12.20
N ASN A 118 -2.77 2.25 13.11
CA ASN A 118 -3.71 1.21 13.54
C ASN A 118 -4.62 0.82 12.35
N PRO A 119 -4.70 -0.46 11.96
CA PRO A 119 -5.55 -0.90 10.84
C PRO A 119 -7.02 -0.54 11.01
N GLN A 120 -7.54 -0.49 12.24
CA GLN A 120 -8.91 -0.06 12.54
C GLN A 120 -9.15 1.41 12.21
N LEU A 121 -8.16 2.29 12.48
CA LEU A 121 -8.22 3.69 12.09
C LEU A 121 -8.29 3.81 10.57
N LEU A 122 -7.44 3.06 9.85
CA LEU A 122 -7.42 3.07 8.37
C LEU A 122 -8.77 2.61 7.79
N ALA A 123 -9.34 1.55 8.34
CA ALA A 123 -10.66 1.07 7.95
C ALA A 123 -11.77 2.11 8.24
N ASN A 124 -11.74 2.77 9.39
CA ASN A 124 -12.71 3.81 9.75
C ASN A 124 -12.60 5.06 8.85
N VAL A 125 -11.37 5.48 8.52
CA VAL A 125 -11.13 6.58 7.57
C VAL A 125 -11.70 6.24 6.20
N LEU A 126 -11.43 5.02 5.71
CA LEU A 126 -11.97 4.58 4.42
C LEU A 126 -13.51 4.48 4.45
N ARG A 127 -14.10 4.03 5.56
CA ARG A 127 -15.57 3.98 5.73
C ARG A 127 -16.19 5.39 5.69
N ALA A 128 -15.57 6.35 6.35
CA ALA A 128 -16.01 7.74 6.31
C ALA A 128 -15.85 8.35 4.90
N LYS A 129 -14.84 7.94 4.13
CA LYS A 129 -14.71 8.28 2.69
C LYS A 129 -15.87 7.72 1.87
N GLU A 130 -16.18 6.43 2.02
CA GLU A 130 -17.25 5.80 1.24
C GLU A 130 -18.63 6.34 1.59
N SER A 131 -18.79 6.87 2.81
CA SER A 131 -20.00 7.60 3.24
C SER A 131 -20.07 9.04 2.71
N GLY A 132 -19.05 9.50 1.98
CA GLY A 132 -19.01 10.84 1.37
C GLY A 132 -18.58 11.97 2.30
N HIS A 133 -18.08 11.67 3.50
CA HIS A 133 -17.71 12.69 4.48
C HIS A 133 -16.32 13.29 4.26
N LEU A 134 -15.48 12.65 3.43
CA LEU A 134 -14.12 13.10 3.19
C LEU A 134 -13.64 12.82 1.77
N SER A 135 -12.79 13.72 1.27
CA SER A 135 -12.15 13.58 -0.04
C SER A 135 -11.05 12.51 0.00
N ARG A 136 -10.69 11.97 -1.18
CA ARG A 136 -9.59 10.99 -1.30
C ARG A 136 -8.24 11.60 -0.89
N GLU A 137 -8.05 12.88 -1.17
CA GLU A 137 -6.79 13.60 -0.93
C GLU A 137 -6.55 13.82 0.56
N SER A 138 -7.63 14.00 1.33
CA SER A 138 -7.60 14.24 2.76
C SER A 138 -7.37 12.99 3.62
N MET A 139 -7.48 11.77 3.05
CA MET A 139 -7.39 10.53 3.83
C MET A 139 -6.06 10.42 4.59
N ASN A 140 -4.93 10.64 3.92
CA ASN A 140 -3.60 10.50 4.54
C ASN A 140 -3.32 11.61 5.58
N GLU A 141 -3.84 12.82 5.37
CA GLU A 141 -3.74 13.90 6.36
C GLU A 141 -4.54 13.56 7.62
N ILE A 142 -5.76 13.03 7.47
CA ILE A 142 -6.61 12.61 8.58
C ILE A 142 -5.96 11.44 9.34
N VAL A 143 -5.43 10.43 8.63
CA VAL A 143 -4.70 9.33 9.26
C VAL A 143 -3.54 9.87 10.09
N THR A 144 -2.75 10.79 9.54
CA THR A 144 -1.61 11.39 10.23
C THR A 144 -2.04 12.20 11.45
N ALA A 145 -3.10 13.00 11.34
CA ALA A 145 -3.61 13.82 12.43
C ALA A 145 -4.18 13.01 13.58
N LEU A 146 -4.77 11.85 13.28
CA LEU A 146 -5.42 10.96 14.25
C LEU A 146 -4.54 9.77 14.66
N LEU A 147 -3.25 9.79 14.30
CA LEU A 147 -2.27 8.78 14.72
C LEU A 147 -2.27 8.60 16.24
N GLY A 148 -2.36 7.34 16.69
CA GLY A 148 -2.40 6.99 18.11
C GLY A 148 -3.77 7.10 18.77
N SER A 149 -4.80 7.55 18.06
CA SER A 149 -6.20 7.49 18.48
C SER A 149 -6.97 6.48 17.62
N ASN A 150 -8.11 5.98 18.13
CA ASN A 150 -8.99 5.08 17.37
C ASN A 150 -10.42 5.63 17.36
N PRO A 151 -10.64 6.80 16.71
CA PRO A 151 -11.95 7.40 16.61
C PRO A 151 -12.89 6.56 15.75
N THR A 152 -14.17 6.71 16.06
CA THR A 152 -15.28 6.17 15.28
C THR A 152 -15.41 6.88 13.93
N PRO A 153 -16.06 6.27 12.93
CA PRO A 153 -16.34 6.92 11.65
C PRO A 153 -17.06 8.27 11.80
N GLU A 154 -17.95 8.40 12.79
CA GLU A 154 -18.69 9.62 13.09
C GLU A 154 -17.77 10.74 13.62
N GLU A 155 -16.82 10.39 14.50
CA GLU A 155 -15.81 11.35 15.00
C GLU A 155 -14.86 11.80 13.88
N ILE A 156 -14.49 10.89 12.97
CA ILE A 156 -13.69 11.22 11.79
C ILE A 156 -14.47 12.16 10.86
N ALA A 157 -15.76 11.92 10.65
CA ALA A 157 -16.61 12.79 9.85
C ALA A 157 -16.74 14.19 10.46
N ALA A 158 -16.93 14.29 11.78
CA ALA A 158 -16.97 15.56 12.49
C ALA A 158 -15.63 16.30 12.42
N TYR A 159 -14.51 15.57 12.56
CA TYR A 159 -13.17 16.15 12.37
C TYR A 159 -12.98 16.66 10.94
N ALA A 160 -13.42 15.90 9.94
CA ALA A 160 -13.33 16.28 8.54
C ALA A 160 -14.12 17.56 8.24
N GLU A 161 -15.33 17.68 8.76
CA GLU A 161 -16.17 18.88 8.60
C GLU A 161 -15.53 20.11 9.25
N ASN A 162 -15.04 19.98 10.49
CA ASN A 162 -14.41 21.09 11.22
C ASN A 162 -13.11 21.60 10.60
N ASN A 163 -12.42 20.76 9.83
CA ASN A 163 -11.13 21.09 9.19
C ASN A 163 -11.25 21.31 7.67
N GLY A 164 -12.48 21.32 7.12
CA GLY A 164 -12.70 21.62 5.69
C GLY A 164 -12.29 20.49 4.73
N TYR A 165 -12.28 19.24 5.19
CA TYR A 165 -11.95 18.06 4.39
C TYR A 165 -13.16 17.42 3.69
N LYS A 166 -14.35 17.99 3.89
CA LYS A 166 -15.59 17.54 3.25
C LYS A 166 -15.53 17.84 1.74
N PRO A 167 -15.88 16.89 0.86
CA PRO A 167 -16.02 17.17 -0.57
C PRO A 167 -17.02 18.31 -0.79
N ALA A 168 -16.73 19.22 -1.73
CA ALA A 168 -17.69 20.24 -2.12
C ALA A 168 -19.01 19.59 -2.56
N ASP A 169 -20.15 20.10 -2.06
CA ASP A 169 -21.47 19.55 -2.41
C ASP A 169 -21.71 19.66 -3.92
N VAL A 170 -22.34 18.64 -4.51
CA VAL A 170 -22.55 18.55 -5.97
C VAL A 170 -23.32 19.77 -6.52
N ALA A 171 -24.22 20.35 -5.71
CA ALA A 171 -24.95 21.56 -6.05
C ALA A 171 -24.04 22.80 -6.12
N ASP A 172 -23.13 22.95 -5.15
CA ASP A 172 -22.13 24.02 -5.17
C ASP A 172 -21.19 23.85 -6.36
N LEU A 173 -20.77 22.61 -6.65
CA LEU A 173 -19.90 22.29 -7.78
C LEU A 173 -20.52 22.66 -9.13
N ALA A 174 -21.80 22.35 -9.34
CA ALA A 174 -22.52 22.70 -10.56
C ALA A 174 -22.59 24.23 -10.75
N SER A 175 -22.86 24.99 -9.68
CA SER A 175 -22.89 26.45 -9.74
C SER A 175 -21.52 27.08 -10.04
N ILE A 176 -20.45 26.51 -9.47
CA ILE A 176 -19.06 26.93 -9.75
C ILE A 176 -18.70 26.65 -11.22
N VAL A 177 -19.08 25.47 -11.73
CA VAL A 177 -18.84 25.11 -13.14
C VAL A 177 -19.60 26.04 -14.09
N GLU A 178 -20.88 26.32 -13.81
CA GLU A 178 -21.68 27.22 -14.62
C GLU A 178 -21.13 28.66 -14.62
N SER A 179 -20.71 29.17 -13.46
CA SER A 179 -20.12 30.52 -13.38
C SER A 179 -18.81 30.64 -14.16
N ILE A 180 -17.92 29.64 -14.06
CA ILE A 180 -16.65 29.62 -14.80
C ILE A 180 -16.87 29.51 -16.31
N ILE A 181 -17.87 28.74 -16.75
CA ILE A 181 -18.24 28.64 -18.17
C ILE A 181 -18.86 29.95 -18.66
N ALA A 182 -19.70 30.61 -17.86
CA ALA A 182 -20.28 31.91 -18.21
C ALA A 182 -19.19 32.98 -18.37
N GLU A 183 -18.20 33.01 -17.48
CA GLU A 183 -17.05 33.94 -17.58
C GLU A 183 -16.17 33.69 -18.81
N ARG A 184 -16.12 32.44 -19.29
CA ARG A 184 -15.24 32.03 -20.40
C ARG A 184 -16.02 31.48 -21.59
N ILE A 185 -17.22 32.01 -21.82
CA ILE A 185 -18.12 31.45 -22.84
C ILE A 185 -17.57 31.60 -24.26
N ASP A 186 -16.86 32.69 -24.55
CA ASP A 186 -16.24 32.93 -25.85
C ASP A 186 -15.14 31.90 -26.14
N PHE A 187 -14.37 31.52 -25.10
CA PHE A 187 -13.35 30.49 -25.19
C PHE A 187 -13.94 29.09 -25.41
N VAL A 188 -15.08 28.80 -24.78
CA VAL A 188 -15.82 27.54 -24.99
C VAL A 188 -16.39 27.48 -26.40
N LYS A 189 -16.94 28.58 -26.93
CA LYS A 189 -17.46 28.65 -28.30
C LYS A 189 -16.37 28.50 -29.36
N GLU A 190 -15.18 29.05 -29.12
CA GLU A 190 -14.05 28.97 -30.06
C GLU A 190 -13.41 27.56 -30.10
N ARG A 191 -13.25 26.91 -28.94
CA ARG A 191 -12.56 25.61 -28.84
C ARG A 191 -13.46 24.39 -28.71
N GLY A 192 -14.75 24.58 -28.47
CA GLY A 192 -15.71 23.50 -28.21
C GLY A 192 -15.22 22.56 -27.11
N MET A 193 -15.27 21.25 -27.37
CA MET A 193 -14.80 20.21 -26.44
C MET A 193 -13.30 20.28 -26.13
N GLY A 194 -12.50 21.00 -26.94
CA GLY A 194 -11.09 21.27 -26.66
C GLY A 194 -10.86 22.21 -25.45
N ALA A 195 -11.90 22.87 -24.95
CA ALA A 195 -11.83 23.71 -23.75
C ALA A 195 -11.81 22.91 -22.43
N MET A 196 -12.13 21.60 -22.47
CA MET A 196 -12.19 20.73 -21.28
C MET A 196 -10.90 20.75 -20.44
N GLY A 197 -9.74 20.51 -21.05
CA GLY A 197 -8.46 20.45 -20.32
C GLY A 197 -8.11 21.75 -19.59
N PRO A 198 -8.11 22.90 -20.28
CA PRO A 198 -7.86 24.20 -19.66
C PRO A 198 -8.86 24.56 -18.56
N LEU A 199 -10.15 24.29 -18.76
CA LEU A 199 -11.20 24.61 -17.78
C LEU A 199 -11.17 23.66 -16.57
N MET A 200 -10.76 22.41 -16.74
CA MET A 200 -10.57 21.45 -15.65
C MET A 200 -9.62 22.00 -14.58
N GLY A 201 -8.50 22.59 -14.99
CA GLY A 201 -7.53 23.17 -14.04
C GLY A 201 -8.08 24.36 -13.24
N VAL A 202 -8.89 25.21 -13.89
CA VAL A 202 -9.51 26.38 -13.25
C VAL A 202 -10.57 25.95 -12.24
N VAL A 203 -11.40 24.98 -12.62
CA VAL A 203 -12.47 24.45 -11.74
C VAL A 203 -11.89 23.68 -10.57
N MET A 204 -10.84 22.87 -10.78
CA MET A 204 -10.13 22.18 -9.70
C MET A 204 -9.45 23.17 -8.72
N GLN A 205 -9.00 24.34 -9.18
CA GLN A 205 -8.49 25.39 -8.30
C GLN A 205 -9.60 26.07 -7.48
N ALA A 206 -10.78 26.29 -8.08
CA ALA A 206 -11.90 26.93 -7.41
C ALA A 206 -12.65 25.98 -6.46
N ALA A 207 -12.67 24.68 -6.77
CA ALA A 207 -13.32 23.64 -5.99
C ALA A 207 -12.26 22.74 -5.33
N ALA A 208 -11.62 23.25 -4.27
CA ALA A 208 -10.63 22.51 -3.50
C ALA A 208 -11.24 21.22 -2.93
N GLY A 209 -10.60 20.07 -3.21
CA GLY A 209 -11.03 18.76 -2.69
C GLY A 209 -12.21 18.11 -3.43
N ALA A 210 -12.63 18.64 -4.59
CA ALA A 210 -13.68 18.03 -5.40
C ALA A 210 -13.20 16.77 -6.14
N ASP A 211 -14.08 15.76 -6.28
CA ASP A 211 -13.77 14.55 -7.04
C ASP A 211 -13.62 14.88 -8.54
N GLY A 212 -12.40 14.72 -9.07
CA GLY A 212 -12.09 14.98 -10.48
C GLY A 212 -12.98 14.19 -11.46
N LYS A 213 -13.53 13.04 -11.06
CA LYS A 213 -14.49 12.31 -11.90
C LYS A 213 -15.84 13.03 -11.98
N GLN A 214 -16.33 13.57 -10.86
CA GLN A 214 -17.56 14.35 -10.81
C GLN A 214 -17.40 15.69 -11.54
N VAL A 215 -16.28 16.40 -11.31
CA VAL A 215 -15.95 17.64 -12.03
C VAL A 215 -15.92 17.39 -13.54
N SER A 216 -15.24 16.33 -14.00
CA SER A 216 -15.15 16.00 -15.43
C SER A 216 -16.52 15.70 -16.06
N ALA A 217 -17.43 15.06 -15.32
CA ALA A 217 -18.78 14.77 -15.78
C ALA A 217 -19.60 16.07 -15.94
N LEU A 218 -19.61 16.92 -14.90
CA LEU A 218 -20.34 18.19 -14.90
C LEU A 218 -19.80 19.18 -15.94
N LEU A 219 -18.48 19.30 -16.07
CA LEU A 219 -17.84 20.17 -17.04
C LEU A 219 -18.20 19.77 -18.48
N ARG A 220 -18.23 18.47 -18.76
CA ARG A 220 -18.59 17.94 -20.07
C ARG A 220 -20.04 18.29 -20.43
N GLU A 221 -20.96 18.08 -19.48
CA GLU A 221 -22.39 18.37 -19.69
C GLU A 221 -22.64 19.87 -19.88
N ALA A 222 -21.98 20.72 -19.09
CA ALA A 222 -22.15 22.17 -19.17
C ALA A 222 -21.53 22.76 -20.45
N ILE A 223 -20.38 22.23 -20.92
CA ILE A 223 -19.80 22.61 -22.22
C ILE A 223 -20.72 22.17 -23.36
N GLN A 224 -21.30 20.97 -23.30
CA GLN A 224 -22.24 20.48 -24.32
C GLN A 224 -23.45 21.42 -24.45
N LYS A 225 -24.05 21.83 -23.33
CA LYS A 225 -25.16 22.79 -23.29
C LYS A 225 -24.78 24.18 -23.79
N ALA A 226 -23.53 24.60 -23.66
CA ALA A 226 -23.07 25.92 -24.10
C ALA A 226 -22.75 25.99 -25.61
N ILE A 227 -22.61 24.83 -26.27
CA ILE A 227 -22.33 24.70 -27.71
C ILE A 227 -23.62 24.44 -28.52
N GLU A 228 -24.64 23.86 -27.90
CA GLU A 228 -26.02 23.80 -28.44
C GLU A 228 -26.66 25.20 -28.53
#